data_AF-A0A8J6NWD4-F1
#
_entry.id   AF-A0A8J6NWD4-F1
#
_cell.length_a   1.000
_cell.length_b   1.000
_cell.length_c   1.000
_cell.angle_alpha   90.00
_cell.angle_beta   90.00
_cell.angle_gamma   90.00
#
_symmetry.space_group_name_H-M   'P 1'
#
loop_
_entity.id
_entity.type
_entity.pdbx_description
1 polymer ?
#
loop_
_entity_poly.entity_id
_entity_poly.type
_entity_poly.pdbx_seq_one_letter_code
_entity_poly.pdbx_strand_id
1 'polypeptide(L)'
;MGADSHDLERICGNCNYSFPSEPFGSDFAICLNDPDLEPYVDDMLENQDFSRCQNLIKQKRFSWEQEACPDFDPVELNEEFPFSSELNSAIAELADEGRLTAETFEQAVFEDVVDNIDWAHMPVEDYVEELNRADNVGAREKAVANLGGLIAFDNEAAFYALGNYLRELSPPATVEETHFRIEILRHLNLRNRFEDKLGPLLVEDLFRTPSNNTTRSWYTAVFRFFENAPAHMAEEALSPMLNSPQFSYRIKKRVRTILQT
;
A
#
# COMPACT_ATOMS: atom_id res chain seq x y z
N MET A 1 19.77 37.91 9.23
CA MET A 1 21.09 37.77 8.60
C MET A 1 21.22 36.28 8.34
N GLY A 2 20.87 35.72 7.18
CA GLY A 2 20.92 36.23 5.82
C GLY A 2 22.16 35.63 5.15
N ALA A 3 21.94 34.59 4.34
CA ALA A 3 22.88 33.80 3.53
C ALA A 3 23.69 32.71 4.28
N ASP A 4 23.39 31.45 3.97
CA ASP A 4 24.28 30.62 3.17
C ASP A 4 23.40 29.80 2.22
N SER A 5 23.15 30.34 1.02
CA SER A 5 22.91 29.46 -0.12
C SER A 5 24.22 28.69 -0.29
N HIS A 6 24.18 27.37 -0.24
CA HIS A 6 25.34 26.58 -0.65
C HIS A 6 25.67 26.98 -2.09
N ASP A 7 26.69 27.82 -2.27
CA ASP A 7 27.18 28.20 -3.59
C ASP A 7 27.69 26.91 -4.24
N LEU A 8 26.83 26.31 -5.08
CA LEU A 8 27.17 25.10 -5.82
C LEU A 8 28.47 25.33 -6.59
N GLU A 9 29.32 24.31 -6.59
CA GLU A 9 30.56 24.36 -7.37
C GLU A 9 30.22 24.68 -8.83
N ARG A 10 31.00 25.60 -9.43
CA ARG A 10 30.84 26.03 -10.82
C ARG A 10 31.34 24.95 -11.78
N ILE A 11 30.64 23.82 -11.81
CA ILE A 11 30.82 22.72 -12.75
C ILE A 11 29.56 22.59 -13.61
N CYS A 12 29.72 22.22 -14.88
CA CYS A 12 28.60 22.05 -15.81
C CYS A 12 27.56 21.04 -15.30
N GLY A 13 27.97 20.03 -14.51
CA GLY A 13 27.04 19.09 -13.90
C GLY A 13 25.97 19.73 -13.00
N ASN A 14 26.26 20.89 -12.42
CA ASN A 14 25.34 21.64 -11.55
C ASN A 14 24.52 22.71 -12.30
N CYS A 15 24.44 22.65 -13.63
CA CYS A 15 23.74 23.62 -14.47
C CYS A 15 22.32 23.14 -14.80
N ASN A 16 21.33 24.04 -14.84
CA ASN A 16 19.95 23.76 -15.30
C ASN A 16 19.87 23.13 -16.70
N TYR A 17 20.88 23.40 -17.54
CA TYR A 17 20.93 22.89 -18.91
C TYR A 17 21.71 21.57 -19.05
N SER A 18 22.25 21.02 -17.97
CA SER A 18 22.97 19.74 -18.01
C SER A 18 22.01 18.57 -18.04
N PHE A 19 22.24 17.63 -18.97
CA PHE A 19 21.38 16.46 -19.14
C PHE A 19 22.19 15.19 -19.41
N PRO A 20 21.80 14.01 -18.89
CA PRO A 20 22.51 12.77 -19.16
C PRO A 20 22.61 12.50 -20.67
N SER A 21 23.81 12.13 -21.13
CA SER A 21 24.03 11.80 -22.55
C SER A 21 23.40 10.48 -22.99
N GLU A 22 23.02 9.62 -22.04
CA GLU A 22 22.36 8.34 -22.25
C GLU A 22 21.32 8.10 -21.14
N PRO A 23 20.24 7.34 -21.41
CA PRO A 23 19.32 6.90 -20.36
C PRO A 23 20.11 6.01 -19.39
N PHE A 24 20.09 6.37 -18.11
CA PHE A 24 20.68 5.64 -16.97
C PHE A 24 22.22 5.70 -16.87
N GLY A 25 22.72 6.48 -15.90
CA GLY A 25 24.06 6.27 -15.33
C GLY A 25 25.26 6.53 -16.26
N SER A 26 25.13 7.44 -17.23
CA SER A 26 26.27 7.84 -18.07
C SER A 26 27.27 8.67 -17.27
N ASP A 27 28.57 8.40 -17.43
CA ASP A 27 29.66 9.25 -16.94
C ASP A 27 29.74 10.61 -17.66
N PHE A 28 28.87 10.82 -18.66
CA PHE A 28 28.87 12.01 -19.51
C PHE A 28 27.50 12.68 -19.58
N ALA A 29 27.52 14.01 -19.66
CA ALA A 29 26.36 14.86 -19.86
C ALA A 29 26.45 15.64 -21.19
N ILE A 30 25.34 16.23 -21.61
CA ILE A 30 25.22 17.18 -22.74
C ILE A 30 24.58 18.48 -22.25
N CYS A 31 24.73 19.56 -23.02
CA CYS A 31 24.12 20.85 -22.73
C CYS A 31 22.88 21.01 -23.61
N LEU A 32 21.70 21.11 -22.99
CA LEU A 32 20.43 21.34 -23.69
C LEU A 32 20.34 22.75 -24.31
N ASN A 33 21.18 23.68 -23.87
CA ASN A 33 21.29 25.02 -24.46
C ASN A 33 22.29 25.08 -25.63
N ASP A 34 22.81 23.93 -26.10
CA ASP A 34 23.62 23.88 -27.33
C ASP A 34 22.72 24.04 -28.56
N PRO A 35 22.93 25.07 -29.41
CA PRO A 35 22.10 25.30 -30.60
C PRO A 35 22.07 24.13 -31.57
N ASP A 36 23.10 23.29 -31.60
CA ASP A 36 23.12 22.10 -32.47
C ASP A 36 22.14 21.02 -31.97
N LEU A 37 21.85 21.00 -30.67
CA LEU A 37 20.94 20.05 -30.02
C LEU A 37 19.49 20.53 -29.97
N GLU A 38 19.24 21.84 -30.13
CA GLU A 38 17.90 22.45 -30.13
C GLU A 38 16.85 21.67 -30.96
N PRO A 39 17.14 21.19 -32.20
CA PRO A 39 16.14 20.49 -33.01
C PRO A 39 15.71 19.12 -32.45
N TYR A 40 16.36 18.62 -31.41
CA TYR A 40 16.15 17.29 -30.83
C TYR A 40 15.70 17.33 -29.37
N VAL A 41 15.65 18.51 -28.73
CA VAL A 41 15.37 18.64 -27.29
C VAL A 41 14.01 18.04 -26.93
N ASP A 42 12.96 18.34 -27.69
CA ASP A 42 11.62 17.83 -27.42
C ASP A 42 11.57 16.29 -27.50
N ASP A 43 12.21 15.70 -28.52
CA ASP A 43 12.31 14.23 -28.67
C ASP A 43 13.06 13.59 -27.49
N MET A 44 14.12 14.24 -27.00
CA MET A 44 14.92 13.76 -25.86
C MET A 44 14.15 13.87 -24.53
N LEU A 45 13.42 14.96 -24.31
CA LEU A 45 12.72 15.20 -23.04
C LEU A 45 11.38 14.46 -22.96
N GLU A 46 10.58 14.49 -24.03
CA GLU A 46 9.23 13.91 -24.02
C GLU A 46 9.25 12.39 -24.29
N ASN A 47 10.08 11.95 -25.23
CA ASN A 47 10.09 10.56 -25.69
C ASN A 47 11.31 9.75 -25.23
N GLN A 48 12.30 10.40 -24.60
CA GLN A 48 13.60 9.82 -24.27
C GLN A 48 14.29 9.17 -25.50
N ASP A 49 14.05 9.72 -26.70
CA ASP A 49 14.58 9.19 -27.95
C ASP A 49 15.81 9.97 -28.41
N PHE A 50 16.97 9.33 -28.28
CA PHE A 50 18.26 9.88 -28.70
C PHE A 50 18.69 9.41 -30.10
N SER A 51 17.91 8.53 -30.75
CA SER A 51 18.31 7.82 -31.97
C SER A 51 18.69 8.76 -33.12
N ARG A 52 18.05 9.92 -33.20
CA ARG A 52 18.23 10.92 -34.26
C ARG A 52 19.47 11.80 -34.09
N CYS A 53 20.05 11.86 -32.89
CA CYS A 53 21.15 12.76 -32.53
C CYS A 53 22.34 12.07 -31.84
N GLN A 54 22.39 10.73 -31.76
CA GLN A 54 23.46 9.99 -31.06
C GLN A 54 24.88 10.40 -31.48
N ASN A 55 25.12 10.63 -32.77
CA ASN A 55 26.45 11.04 -33.25
C ASN A 55 26.82 12.44 -32.74
N LEU A 56 25.85 13.34 -32.68
CA LEU A 56 26.04 14.69 -32.17
C LEU A 56 26.26 14.67 -30.66
N ILE A 57 25.49 13.87 -29.92
CA ILE A 57 25.67 13.65 -28.48
C ILE A 57 27.09 13.14 -28.19
N LYS A 58 27.57 12.13 -28.92
CA LYS A 58 28.94 11.60 -28.75
C LYS A 58 30.03 12.66 -28.97
N GLN A 59 29.78 13.64 -29.82
CA GLN A 59 30.72 14.73 -30.10
C GLN A 59 30.65 15.85 -29.06
N LYS A 60 29.46 16.15 -28.54
CA LYS A 60 29.20 17.28 -27.64
C LYS A 60 29.22 16.91 -26.16
N ARG A 61 29.22 15.63 -25.82
CA ARG A 61 29.20 15.17 -24.43
C ARG A 61 30.45 15.61 -23.66
N PHE A 62 30.27 15.90 -22.38
CA PHE A 62 31.31 16.31 -21.44
C PHE A 62 31.24 15.50 -20.15
N SER A 63 32.33 15.51 -19.38
CA SER A 63 32.35 14.90 -18.03
C SER A 63 31.51 15.72 -17.06
N TRP A 64 30.80 15.08 -16.14
CA TRP A 64 30.03 15.76 -15.08
C TRP A 64 30.85 16.77 -14.27
N GLU A 65 32.16 16.54 -14.14
CA GLU A 65 33.10 17.40 -13.40
C GLU A 65 33.70 18.54 -14.24
N GLN A 66 33.23 18.74 -15.49
CA GLN A 66 33.77 19.80 -16.35
C GLN A 66 33.47 21.19 -15.74
N GLU A 67 34.48 22.08 -15.76
CA GLU A 67 34.33 23.46 -15.32
C GLU A 67 33.21 24.19 -16.09
N ALA A 68 32.39 24.95 -15.36
CA ALA A 68 31.22 25.63 -15.89
C ALA A 68 31.58 26.68 -16.95
N CYS A 69 30.74 26.78 -17.98
CA CYS A 69 30.87 27.80 -19.03
C CYS A 69 30.39 29.20 -18.56
N PRO A 70 30.59 30.26 -19.38
CA PRO A 70 30.07 31.60 -19.08
C PRO A 70 28.54 31.67 -18.98
N ASP A 71 27.84 30.77 -19.69
CA ASP A 71 26.36 30.69 -19.70
C ASP A 71 25.82 29.76 -18.59
N PHE A 72 26.64 29.46 -17.59
CA PHE A 72 26.27 28.63 -16.46
C PHE A 72 25.10 29.23 -15.68
N ASP A 73 24.02 28.47 -15.63
CA ASP A 73 22.83 28.77 -14.87
C ASP A 73 22.70 27.71 -13.77
N PRO A 74 23.04 28.03 -12.51
CA PRO A 74 23.06 27.04 -11.43
C PRO A 74 21.69 26.40 -11.28
N VAL A 75 21.69 25.08 -11.06
CA VAL A 75 20.44 24.36 -10.82
C VAL A 75 19.76 24.93 -9.59
N GLU A 76 18.53 25.40 -9.78
CA GLU A 76 17.68 25.76 -8.65
C GLU A 76 17.12 24.45 -8.11
N LEU A 77 17.79 23.91 -7.09
CA LEU A 77 17.20 22.84 -6.27
C LEU A 77 16.00 23.46 -5.56
N ASN A 78 14.82 23.33 -6.15
CA ASN A 78 13.59 23.60 -5.44
C ASN A 78 13.59 22.70 -4.21
N GLU A 79 13.68 23.30 -3.02
CA GLU A 79 13.62 22.63 -1.70
C GLU A 79 12.29 21.89 -1.46
N GLU A 80 11.39 21.90 -2.45
CA GLU A 80 10.09 21.23 -2.42
C GLU A 80 10.14 19.82 -3.05
N PHE A 81 11.23 19.07 -2.87
CA PHE A 81 11.06 17.62 -2.85
C PHE A 81 10.36 17.30 -1.51
N PRO A 82 9.17 16.68 -1.52
CA PRO A 82 8.31 16.58 -0.34
C PRO A 82 8.78 15.42 0.55
N PHE A 83 10.08 15.40 0.86
CA PHE A 83 10.62 14.48 1.84
C PHE A 83 10.25 14.98 3.21
N SER A 84 9.74 14.07 4.04
CA SER A 84 9.35 14.44 5.40
C SER A 84 10.54 14.98 6.21
N SER A 85 10.24 15.69 7.30
CA SER A 85 11.27 16.07 8.27
C SER A 85 12.01 14.84 8.84
N GLU A 86 11.29 13.73 8.95
CA GLU A 86 11.75 12.44 9.44
C GLU A 86 12.77 11.83 8.47
N LEU A 87 12.51 11.87 7.16
CA LEU A 87 13.47 11.40 6.15
C LEU A 87 14.75 12.25 6.17
N ASN A 88 14.61 13.58 6.24
CA ASN A 88 15.77 14.47 6.33
C ASN A 88 16.63 14.15 7.57
N SER A 89 15.99 13.84 8.70
CA SER A 89 16.68 13.42 9.92
C SER A 89 17.38 12.07 9.74
N ALA A 90 16.71 11.09 9.13
CA ALA A 90 17.26 9.76 8.89
C ALA A 90 18.47 9.79 7.94
N ILE A 91 18.41 10.61 6.88
CA ILE A 91 19.54 10.82 5.96
C ILE A 91 20.73 11.46 6.68
N ALA A 92 20.48 12.47 7.52
CA ALA A 92 21.52 13.13 8.31
C ALA A 92 22.19 12.15 9.29
N GLU A 93 21.42 11.30 9.98
CA GLU A 93 21.96 10.27 10.87
C GLU A 93 22.80 9.24 10.09
N LEU A 94 22.33 8.77 8.93
CA LEU A 94 23.10 7.87 8.07
C LEU A 94 24.42 8.50 7.61
N ALA A 95 24.42 9.80 7.31
CA ALA A 95 25.61 10.54 6.93
C ALA A 95 26.59 10.67 8.10
N ASP A 96 26.11 11.05 9.28
CA ASP A 96 26.90 11.21 10.51
C ASP A 96 27.54 9.88 10.95
N GLU A 97 26.86 8.76 10.74
CA GLU A 97 27.38 7.43 11.01
C GLU A 97 28.30 6.87 9.91
N GLY A 98 28.49 7.59 8.80
CA GLY A 98 29.25 7.13 7.64
C GLY A 98 28.65 5.91 6.95
N ARG A 99 27.34 5.70 7.12
CA ARG A 99 26.56 4.58 6.57
C ARG A 99 25.73 4.97 5.36
N LEU A 100 25.71 6.25 4.99
CA LEU A 100 25.00 6.74 3.82
C LEU A 100 25.64 6.19 2.55
N THR A 101 24.89 5.32 1.89
CA THR A 101 25.18 4.69 0.60
C THR A 101 23.96 4.88 -0.30
N ALA A 102 24.09 4.66 -1.60
CA ALA A 102 22.93 4.70 -2.51
C ALA A 102 21.80 3.77 -2.05
N GLU A 103 22.14 2.55 -1.61
CA GLU A 103 21.17 1.57 -1.12
C GLU A 103 20.44 2.02 0.16
N THR A 104 21.17 2.57 1.14
CA THR A 104 20.55 3.03 2.40
C THR A 104 19.73 4.31 2.20
N PHE A 105 20.13 5.15 1.25
CA PHE A 105 19.35 6.30 0.84
C PHE A 105 18.05 5.88 0.15
N GLU A 106 18.11 4.99 -0.84
CA GLU A 106 16.93 4.45 -1.53
C GLU A 106 15.95 3.79 -0.56
N GLN A 107 16.45 3.02 0.40
CA GLN A 107 15.64 2.40 1.45
C GLN A 107 14.94 3.45 2.31
N ALA A 108 15.65 4.49 2.77
CA ALA A 108 15.07 5.53 3.59
C ALA A 108 13.98 6.30 2.84
N VAL A 109 14.22 6.64 1.57
CA VAL A 109 13.23 7.28 0.69
C VAL A 109 12.00 6.39 0.51
N PHE A 110 12.19 5.09 0.29
CA PHE A 110 11.08 4.15 0.15
C PHE A 110 10.23 4.07 1.43
N GLU A 111 10.87 3.95 2.59
CA GLU A 111 10.19 3.93 3.89
C GLU A 111 9.40 5.22 4.11
N ASP A 112 9.98 6.38 3.82
CA ASP A 112 9.31 7.67 3.93
C ASP A 112 8.07 7.74 3.02
N VAL A 113 8.20 7.33 1.77
CA VAL A 113 7.06 7.31 0.84
C VAL A 113 5.96 6.38 1.36
N VAL A 114 6.31 5.19 1.85
CA VAL A 114 5.34 4.22 2.39
C VAL A 114 4.64 4.77 3.63
N ASP A 115 5.37 5.42 4.53
CA ASP A 115 4.82 5.95 5.78
C ASP A 115 3.93 7.18 5.56
N ASN A 116 4.18 7.94 4.49
CA ASN A 116 3.36 9.11 4.12
C ASN A 116 2.13 8.77 3.26
N ILE A 117 1.94 7.51 2.86
CA ILE A 117 0.70 7.10 2.20
C ILE A 117 -0.45 7.11 3.22
N ASP A 118 -1.54 7.79 2.87
CA ASP A 118 -2.80 7.73 3.63
C ASP A 118 -3.52 6.41 3.38
N TRP A 119 -2.98 5.32 3.94
CA TRP A 119 -3.50 3.97 3.81
C TRP A 119 -4.96 3.85 4.28
N ALA A 120 -5.36 4.67 5.25
CA ALA A 120 -6.70 4.67 5.82
C ALA A 120 -7.77 5.18 4.84
N HIS A 121 -7.39 6.04 3.88
CA HIS A 121 -8.28 6.59 2.86
C HIS A 121 -7.93 6.17 1.44
N MET A 122 -7.00 5.23 1.27
CA MET A 122 -6.67 4.66 -0.04
C MET A 122 -7.95 4.12 -0.72
N PRO A 123 -8.20 4.48 -1.99
CA PRO A 123 -9.34 3.98 -2.76
C PRO A 123 -9.38 2.45 -2.80
N VAL A 124 -10.59 1.88 -2.77
CA VAL A 124 -10.78 0.43 -2.67
C VAL A 124 -11.44 -0.20 -3.90
N GLU A 125 -11.87 0.64 -4.85
CA GLU A 125 -12.71 0.26 -5.99
C GLU A 125 -12.03 -0.80 -6.86
N ASP A 126 -10.74 -0.60 -7.19
CA ASP A 126 -9.99 -1.54 -8.01
C ASP A 126 -9.85 -2.92 -7.32
N TYR A 127 -9.60 -2.93 -6.01
CA TYR A 127 -9.52 -4.17 -5.23
C TYR A 127 -10.88 -4.89 -5.15
N VAL A 128 -11.97 -4.14 -5.08
CA VAL A 128 -13.33 -4.68 -5.13
C VAL A 128 -13.64 -5.27 -6.51
N GLU A 129 -13.24 -4.58 -7.58
CA GLU A 129 -13.38 -5.11 -8.94
C GLU A 129 -12.56 -6.39 -9.13
N GLU A 130 -11.32 -6.44 -8.64
CA GLU A 130 -10.48 -7.64 -8.65
C GLU A 130 -11.16 -8.80 -7.90
N LEU A 131 -11.68 -8.56 -6.71
CA LEU A 131 -12.36 -9.58 -5.91
C LEU A 131 -13.61 -10.13 -6.63
N ASN A 132 -14.37 -9.27 -7.29
CA ASN A 132 -15.59 -9.65 -8.02
C ASN A 132 -15.30 -10.34 -9.35
N ARG A 133 -14.17 -10.02 -10.00
CA ARG A 133 -13.74 -10.64 -11.26
C ARG A 133 -12.91 -11.91 -11.07
N ALA A 134 -12.49 -12.22 -9.84
CA ALA A 134 -11.66 -13.38 -9.56
C ALA A 134 -12.32 -14.69 -10.04
N ASP A 135 -11.70 -15.35 -11.01
CA ASP A 135 -12.20 -16.56 -11.67
C ASP A 135 -11.65 -17.86 -11.06
N ASN A 136 -10.65 -17.73 -10.18
CA ASN A 136 -10.00 -18.86 -9.53
C ASN A 136 -9.69 -18.56 -8.06
N VAL A 137 -9.40 -19.63 -7.30
CA VAL A 137 -9.16 -19.55 -5.85
C VAL A 137 -8.00 -18.64 -5.51
N GLY A 138 -6.88 -18.72 -6.24
CA GLY A 138 -5.69 -17.92 -5.96
C GLY A 138 -5.90 -16.43 -6.21
N ALA A 139 -6.59 -16.07 -7.29
CA ALA A 139 -6.96 -14.68 -7.56
C ALA A 139 -7.88 -14.11 -6.45
N ARG A 140 -8.83 -14.93 -6.00
CA ARG A 140 -9.77 -14.53 -4.96
C ARG A 140 -9.08 -14.37 -3.60
N GLU A 141 -8.21 -15.29 -3.22
CA GLU A 141 -7.39 -15.20 -2.00
C GLU A 141 -6.48 -13.98 -2.02
N LYS A 142 -5.84 -13.69 -3.17
CA LYS A 142 -5.03 -12.49 -3.34
C LYS A 142 -5.84 -11.21 -3.15
N ALA A 143 -7.02 -11.11 -3.75
CA ALA A 143 -7.87 -9.93 -3.61
C ALA A 143 -8.35 -9.73 -2.16
N VAL A 144 -8.70 -10.81 -1.46
CA VAL A 144 -9.01 -10.78 -0.02
C VAL A 144 -7.80 -10.32 0.81
N ALA A 145 -6.60 -10.82 0.50
CA ALA A 145 -5.38 -10.43 1.20
C ALA A 145 -5.04 -8.94 1.00
N ASN A 146 -5.22 -8.41 -0.21
CA ASN A 146 -5.01 -6.99 -0.52
C ASN A 146 -5.93 -6.09 0.34
N LEU A 147 -7.24 -6.39 0.34
CA LEU A 147 -8.21 -5.68 1.20
C LEU A 147 -7.88 -5.85 2.68
N GLY A 148 -7.44 -7.05 3.08
CA GLY A 148 -6.96 -7.32 4.44
C GLY A 148 -5.76 -6.48 4.85
N GLY A 149 -4.83 -6.22 3.93
CA GLY A 149 -3.72 -5.29 4.14
C GLY A 149 -4.22 -3.89 4.44
N LEU A 150 -5.14 -3.36 3.64
CA LEU A 150 -5.75 -2.05 3.88
C LEU A 150 -6.50 -1.99 5.22
N ILE A 151 -7.24 -3.04 5.58
CA ILE A 151 -7.90 -3.15 6.89
C ILE A 151 -6.87 -3.09 8.03
N ALA A 152 -5.70 -3.72 7.86
CA ALA A 152 -4.63 -3.66 8.85
C ALA A 152 -4.10 -2.24 9.08
N PHE A 153 -4.28 -1.34 8.09
CA PHE A 153 -3.99 0.09 8.16
C PHE A 153 -5.24 0.96 8.45
N ASP A 154 -6.26 0.38 9.12
CA ASP A 154 -7.50 1.06 9.53
C ASP A 154 -8.35 1.61 8.37
N ASN A 155 -8.20 1.10 7.15
CA ASN A 155 -9.05 1.49 6.03
C ASN A 155 -10.48 0.95 6.21
N GLU A 156 -11.40 1.83 6.58
CA GLU A 156 -12.80 1.48 6.85
C GLU A 156 -13.55 1.09 5.56
N ALA A 157 -13.21 1.68 4.42
CA ALA A 157 -13.82 1.31 3.13
C ALA A 157 -13.47 -0.13 2.75
N ALA A 158 -12.23 -0.56 2.99
CA ALA A 158 -11.80 -1.94 2.76
C ALA A 158 -12.50 -2.92 3.70
N PHE A 159 -12.70 -2.55 4.97
CA PHE A 159 -13.48 -3.35 5.93
C PHE A 159 -14.91 -3.57 5.45
N TYR A 160 -15.61 -2.52 5.04
CA TYR A 160 -16.99 -2.66 4.54
C TYR A 160 -17.04 -3.40 3.22
N ALA A 161 -16.09 -3.16 2.31
CA ALA A 161 -16.01 -3.88 1.04
C ALA A 161 -15.93 -5.40 1.28
N LEU A 162 -14.98 -5.83 2.11
CA LEU A 162 -14.80 -7.25 2.42
C LEU A 162 -15.94 -7.84 3.26
N GLY A 163 -16.50 -7.06 4.19
CA GLY A 163 -17.67 -7.45 4.99
C GLY A 163 -18.93 -7.61 4.13
N ASN A 164 -19.19 -6.70 3.21
CA ASN A 164 -20.29 -6.78 2.26
C ASN A 164 -20.13 -8.00 1.35
N TYR A 165 -18.92 -8.25 0.86
CA TYR A 165 -18.62 -9.45 0.10
C TYR A 165 -18.95 -10.73 0.90
N LEU A 166 -18.51 -10.83 2.16
CA LEU A 166 -18.87 -11.96 3.03
C LEU A 166 -20.39 -12.11 3.19
N ARG A 167 -21.11 -11.01 3.36
CA ARG A 167 -22.58 -11.01 3.45
C ARG A 167 -23.22 -11.52 2.15
N GLU A 168 -22.70 -11.16 0.99
CA GLU A 168 -23.30 -11.55 -0.29
C GLU A 168 -23.05 -13.02 -0.67
N LEU A 169 -22.03 -13.66 -0.09
CA LEU A 169 -21.76 -15.08 -0.31
C LEU A 169 -22.97 -15.96 0.10
N SER A 170 -23.28 -16.94 -0.75
CA SER A 170 -24.21 -18.01 -0.41
C SER A 170 -23.69 -18.85 0.75
N PRO A 171 -24.56 -19.45 1.59
CA PRO A 171 -24.13 -20.38 2.63
C PRO A 171 -23.20 -21.46 2.06
N PRO A 172 -22.09 -21.79 2.74
CA PRO A 172 -21.08 -22.68 2.19
C PRO A 172 -21.65 -24.09 2.02
N ALA A 173 -21.56 -24.62 0.80
CA ALA A 173 -21.91 -25.98 0.41
C ALA A 173 -20.72 -26.94 0.55
N THR A 174 -19.49 -26.41 0.49
CA THR A 174 -18.25 -27.21 0.58
C THR A 174 -17.36 -26.81 1.77
N VAL A 175 -16.41 -27.68 2.07
CA VAL A 175 -15.42 -27.44 3.15
C VAL A 175 -14.47 -26.32 2.71
N GLU A 176 -14.13 -26.25 1.43
CA GLU A 176 -13.29 -25.23 0.83
C GLU A 176 -13.93 -23.84 0.93
N GLU A 177 -15.23 -23.72 0.63
CA GLU A 177 -15.98 -22.47 0.82
C GLU A 177 -16.05 -22.06 2.30
N THR A 178 -16.12 -23.05 3.20
CA THR A 178 -16.08 -22.81 4.64
C THR A 178 -14.72 -22.28 5.08
N HIS A 179 -13.62 -22.83 4.55
CA HIS A 179 -12.27 -22.33 4.83
C HIS A 179 -12.05 -20.93 4.28
N PHE A 180 -12.57 -20.65 3.08
CA PHE A 180 -12.48 -19.32 2.49
C PHE A 180 -13.19 -18.25 3.34
N ARG A 181 -14.36 -18.57 3.90
CA ARG A 181 -15.04 -17.68 4.87
C ARG A 181 -14.23 -17.44 6.14
N ILE A 182 -13.55 -18.47 6.65
CA ILE A 182 -12.63 -18.33 7.79
C ILE A 182 -11.47 -17.40 7.44
N GLU A 183 -10.96 -17.46 6.21
CA GLU A 183 -9.91 -16.55 5.75
C GLU A 183 -10.39 -15.10 5.72
N ILE A 184 -11.59 -14.85 5.19
CA ILE A 184 -12.19 -13.51 5.22
C ILE A 184 -12.32 -13.00 6.66
N LEU A 185 -12.81 -13.84 7.59
CA LEU A 185 -12.91 -13.49 9.01
C LEU A 185 -11.54 -13.11 9.61
N ARG A 186 -10.46 -13.82 9.26
CA ARG A 186 -9.12 -13.48 9.76
C ARG A 186 -8.73 -12.06 9.37
N HIS A 187 -8.97 -11.67 8.13
CA HIS A 187 -8.69 -10.31 7.65
C HIS A 187 -9.59 -9.25 8.28
N LEU A 188 -10.90 -9.53 8.40
CA LEU A 188 -11.84 -8.63 9.07
C LEU A 188 -11.52 -8.43 10.56
N ASN A 189 -10.87 -9.42 11.19
CA ASN A 189 -10.50 -9.41 12.60
C ASN A 189 -9.05 -8.98 12.86
N LEU A 190 -8.35 -8.39 11.88
CA LEU A 190 -6.96 -7.91 12.10
C LEU A 190 -6.89 -6.70 13.05
N ARG A 191 -7.99 -5.95 13.18
CA ARG A 191 -8.05 -4.73 14.01
C ARG A 191 -9.30 -4.75 14.87
N ASN A 192 -9.11 -4.57 16.18
CA ASN A 192 -10.21 -4.53 17.14
C ASN A 192 -11.16 -3.33 16.92
N ARG A 193 -10.72 -2.30 16.18
CA ARG A 193 -11.50 -1.10 15.88
C ARG A 193 -12.86 -1.39 15.22
N PHE A 194 -12.99 -2.51 14.52
CA PHE A 194 -14.22 -2.85 13.78
C PHE A 194 -15.06 -3.93 14.47
N GLU A 195 -14.73 -4.33 15.70
CA GLU A 195 -15.40 -5.40 16.45
C GLU A 195 -16.92 -5.19 16.55
N ASP A 196 -17.36 -3.97 16.89
CA ASP A 196 -18.78 -3.60 17.02
C ASP A 196 -19.58 -3.81 15.72
N LYS A 197 -18.91 -3.69 14.56
CA LYS A 197 -19.52 -3.90 13.23
C LYS A 197 -19.41 -5.35 12.79
N LEU A 198 -18.34 -6.03 13.17
CA LEU A 198 -18.08 -7.42 12.80
C LEU A 198 -19.01 -8.39 13.53
N GLY A 199 -19.26 -8.19 14.83
CA GLY A 199 -20.14 -9.07 15.62
C GLY A 199 -21.53 -9.31 14.99
N PRO A 200 -22.32 -8.25 14.73
CA PRO A 200 -23.62 -8.38 14.08
C PRO A 200 -23.55 -9.06 12.71
N LEU A 201 -22.53 -8.75 11.91
CA LEU A 201 -22.32 -9.34 10.59
C LEU A 201 -22.10 -10.85 10.66
N LEU A 202 -21.28 -11.31 11.62
CA LEU A 202 -21.02 -12.74 11.79
C LEU A 202 -22.26 -13.50 12.27
N VAL A 203 -23.04 -12.91 13.18
CA VAL A 203 -24.29 -13.54 13.65
C VAL A 203 -25.32 -13.61 12.54
N GLU A 204 -25.51 -12.52 11.77
CA GLU A 204 -26.37 -12.51 10.57
C GLU A 204 -26.02 -13.68 9.63
N ASP A 205 -24.73 -13.90 9.40
CA ASP A 205 -24.26 -15.00 8.55
C ASP A 205 -24.51 -16.39 9.16
N LEU A 206 -24.38 -16.55 10.48
CA LEU A 206 -24.76 -17.80 11.16
C LEU A 206 -26.25 -18.11 11.04
N PHE A 207 -27.13 -17.11 11.06
CA PHE A 207 -28.57 -17.28 10.82
C PHE A 207 -28.88 -17.72 9.38
N ARG A 208 -28.02 -17.41 8.42
CA ARG A 208 -28.18 -17.86 7.03
C ARG A 208 -27.53 -19.22 6.77
N THR A 209 -26.61 -19.64 7.64
CA THR A 209 -25.80 -20.84 7.42
C THR A 209 -26.32 -22.04 8.20
N PRO A 210 -26.69 -23.16 7.55
CA PRO A 210 -27.13 -24.36 8.25
C PRO A 210 -25.98 -24.94 9.09
N SER A 211 -26.26 -25.38 10.31
CA SER A 211 -25.28 -26.04 11.18
C SER A 211 -25.16 -27.53 10.82
N ASN A 212 -24.13 -27.92 10.07
CA ASN A 212 -23.85 -29.31 9.71
C ASN A 212 -22.34 -29.60 9.77
N ASN A 213 -21.91 -30.77 9.30
CA ASN A 213 -20.49 -31.17 9.34
C ASN A 213 -19.60 -30.26 8.48
N THR A 214 -20.10 -29.78 7.33
CA THR A 214 -19.38 -28.90 6.42
C THR A 214 -19.11 -27.54 7.08
N THR A 215 -20.13 -26.94 7.68
CA THR A 215 -20.07 -25.57 8.21
C THR A 215 -19.61 -25.47 9.66
N ARG A 216 -19.35 -26.62 10.31
CA ARG A 216 -18.98 -26.70 11.73
C ARG A 216 -17.73 -25.86 12.05
N SER A 217 -16.74 -25.83 11.16
CA SER A 217 -15.52 -25.04 11.37
C SER A 217 -15.80 -23.54 11.31
N TRP A 218 -16.74 -23.09 10.46
CA TRP A 218 -17.19 -21.70 10.44
C TRP A 218 -17.85 -21.29 11.76
N TYR A 219 -18.82 -22.06 12.25
CA TYR A 219 -19.41 -21.82 13.57
C TYR A 219 -18.36 -21.78 14.69
N THR A 220 -17.36 -22.66 14.61
CA THR A 220 -16.27 -22.70 15.59
C THR A 220 -15.41 -21.44 15.52
N ALA A 221 -15.10 -20.95 14.32
CA ALA A 221 -14.31 -19.73 14.13
C ALA A 221 -15.06 -18.49 14.64
N VAL A 222 -16.35 -18.35 14.31
CA VAL A 222 -17.19 -17.24 14.80
C VAL A 222 -17.32 -17.28 16.31
N PHE A 223 -17.54 -18.45 16.92
CA PHE A 223 -17.60 -18.53 18.38
C PHE A 223 -16.27 -18.22 19.06
N ARG A 224 -15.13 -18.59 18.46
CA ARG A 224 -13.81 -18.20 18.98
C ARG A 224 -13.57 -16.70 18.91
N PHE A 225 -14.09 -16.03 17.88
CA PHE A 225 -14.08 -14.57 17.83
C PHE A 225 -14.81 -13.98 19.05
N PHE A 226 -16.05 -14.43 19.32
CA PHE A 226 -16.81 -13.95 20.48
C PHE A 226 -16.23 -14.35 21.85
N GLU A 227 -15.49 -15.45 21.96
CA GLU A 227 -14.78 -15.81 23.19
C GLU A 227 -13.69 -14.80 23.57
N ASN A 228 -13.17 -14.04 22.60
CA ASN A 228 -12.14 -13.03 22.83
C ASN A 228 -12.68 -11.60 22.72
N ALA A 229 -13.95 -11.43 22.37
CA ALA A 229 -14.59 -10.14 22.21
C ALA A 229 -15.02 -9.54 23.57
N PRO A 230 -15.20 -8.22 23.66
CA PRO A 230 -15.80 -7.59 24.84
C PRO A 230 -17.17 -8.20 25.20
N ALA A 231 -17.40 -8.45 26.49
CA ALA A 231 -18.59 -9.16 26.97
C ALA A 231 -19.92 -8.53 26.49
N HIS A 232 -20.02 -7.20 26.53
CA HIS A 232 -21.22 -6.48 26.08
C HIS A 232 -21.54 -6.71 24.59
N MET A 233 -20.51 -6.75 23.75
CA MET A 233 -20.64 -7.01 22.31
C MET A 233 -21.08 -8.46 22.06
N ALA A 234 -20.48 -9.42 22.76
CA ALA A 234 -20.88 -10.82 22.67
C ALA A 234 -22.33 -11.01 23.13
N GLU A 235 -22.73 -10.35 24.22
CA GLU A 235 -24.10 -10.37 24.75
C GLU A 235 -25.10 -9.80 23.74
N GLU A 236 -24.84 -8.62 23.19
CA GLU A 236 -25.71 -7.98 22.20
C GLU A 236 -25.86 -8.85 20.94
N ALA A 237 -24.76 -9.34 20.39
CA ALA A 237 -24.78 -10.09 19.14
C ALA A 237 -25.35 -11.51 19.29
N LEU A 238 -24.97 -12.25 20.33
CA LEU A 238 -25.31 -13.69 20.45
C LEU A 238 -26.64 -13.97 21.15
N SER A 239 -27.14 -13.06 21.98
CA SER A 239 -28.40 -13.26 22.73
C SER A 239 -29.60 -13.67 21.84
N PRO A 240 -29.81 -13.07 20.64
CA PRO A 240 -30.87 -13.49 19.72
C PRO A 240 -30.83 -14.99 19.35
N MET A 241 -29.64 -15.61 19.30
CA MET A 241 -29.49 -17.02 18.94
C MET A 241 -30.11 -17.97 19.98
N LEU A 242 -30.19 -17.56 21.26
CA LEU A 242 -30.74 -18.40 22.33
C LEU A 242 -32.26 -18.63 22.16
N ASN A 243 -32.95 -17.64 21.60
CA ASN A 243 -34.40 -17.67 21.40
C ASN A 243 -34.80 -18.22 20.03
N SER A 244 -33.90 -18.22 19.05
CA SER A 244 -34.18 -18.73 17.71
C SER A 244 -34.43 -20.25 17.69
N PRO A 245 -35.49 -20.73 17.01
CA PRO A 245 -35.75 -22.17 16.87
C PRO A 245 -34.76 -22.86 15.90
N GLN A 246 -34.03 -22.11 15.09
CA GLN A 246 -33.07 -22.63 14.10
C GLN A 246 -31.88 -23.33 14.74
N PHE A 247 -31.43 -22.83 15.90
CA PHE A 247 -30.22 -23.34 16.53
C PHE A 247 -30.50 -24.51 17.46
N SER A 248 -29.72 -25.58 17.30
CA SER A 248 -29.80 -26.75 18.16
C SER A 248 -29.49 -26.41 19.62
N TYR A 249 -29.95 -27.27 20.55
CA TYR A 249 -29.60 -27.17 21.96
C TYR A 249 -28.09 -27.08 22.19
N ARG A 250 -27.28 -27.80 21.38
CA ARG A 250 -25.82 -27.78 21.48
C ARG A 250 -25.23 -26.41 21.17
N ILE A 251 -25.71 -25.75 20.11
CA ILE A 251 -25.29 -24.38 19.76
C ILE A 251 -25.70 -23.41 20.86
N LYS A 252 -26.96 -23.47 21.31
CA LYS A 252 -27.45 -22.61 22.39
C LYS A 252 -26.66 -22.79 23.68
N LYS A 253 -26.29 -24.03 24.03
CA LYS A 253 -25.40 -24.31 25.17
C LYS A 253 -24.03 -23.64 24.99
N ARG A 254 -23.44 -23.72 23.80
CA ARG A 254 -22.17 -23.04 23.50
C ARG A 254 -22.27 -21.53 23.63
N VAL A 255 -23.32 -20.92 23.10
CA VAL A 255 -23.59 -19.47 23.24
C VAL A 255 -23.66 -19.08 24.72
N ARG A 256 -24.43 -19.82 25.55
CA ARG A 256 -24.50 -19.52 26.99
C ARG A 256 -23.15 -19.59 27.68
N THR A 257 -22.28 -20.52 27.30
CA THR A 257 -20.91 -20.59 27.86
C THR A 257 -20.10 -19.35 27.52
N ILE A 258 -20.19 -18.85 26.28
CA ILE A 258 -19.49 -17.63 25.87
C ILE A 258 -20.01 -16.43 26.68
N LEU A 259 -21.33 -16.29 26.83
CA LEU A 259 -21.95 -15.19 27.58
C LEU A 259 -21.73 -15.24 29.10
N GLN A 260 -21.12 -16.30 29.62
CA GLN A 260 -20.83 -16.48 31.06
C GLN A 260 -19.33 -16.30 31.37
N THR A 261 -18.50 -16.10 30.35
CA THR A 261 -17.06 -15.87 30.48
C THR A 261 -16.81 -14.38 30.69
#